data_AF-A0A094IXE8-F1
#
_entry.id   AF-A0A094IXE8-F1
#
_cell.length_a   1.000
_cell.length_b   1.000
_cell.length_c   1.000
_cell.angle_alpha   90.00
_cell.angle_beta   90.00
_cell.angle_gamma   90.00
#
_symmetry.space_group_name_H-M   'P 1'
#
loop_
_entity.id
_entity.type
_entity.pdbx_description
1 polymer ?
#
loop_
_entity_poly.entity_id
_entity_poly.type
_entity_poly.pdbx_seq_one_letter_code
_entity_poly.pdbx_strand_id
1 'polypeptide(L)' 'MKVNKERQNKRKKARKKKRGKERLTERDLKELMGVGRPVYRRGKGGAFRQR' A
#
# COMPACT_ATOMS: atom_id res chain seq x y z
N MET A 1 22.26 -23.24 49.63
CA MET A 1 20.98 -23.50 48.93
C MET A 1 20.94 -22.67 47.66
N LYS A 2 20.85 -23.30 46.47
CA LYS A 2 20.93 -22.60 45.17
C LYS A 2 19.54 -22.08 44.80
N VAL A 3 19.42 -20.77 44.60
CA VAL A 3 18.15 -20.11 44.29
C VAL A 3 17.80 -20.35 42.81
N ASN A 4 16.64 -20.96 42.55
CA ASN A 4 16.19 -21.36 41.22
C ASN A 4 16.05 -20.14 40.27
N LYS A 5 16.99 -20.03 39.33
CA LYS A 5 17.03 -19.02 38.27
C LYS A 5 16.13 -19.41 37.09
N GLU A 6 14.90 -19.86 37.34
CA GLU A 6 14.04 -20.45 36.30
C GLU A 6 12.77 -19.64 35.97
N ARG A 7 12.59 -18.43 36.51
CA ARG A 7 11.32 -17.70 36.36
C ARG A 7 11.40 -16.40 35.56
N GLN A 8 12.39 -16.20 34.69
CA GLN A 8 12.52 -14.97 33.90
C GLN A 8 12.25 -15.12 32.39
N ASN A 9 11.75 -16.26 31.92
CA ASN A 9 11.62 -16.54 30.49
C ASN A 9 10.18 -16.64 29.96
N LYS A 10 9.20 -16.00 30.61
CA LYS A 10 7.82 -15.97 30.10
C LYS A 10 7.48 -14.56 29.63
N ARG A 11 7.28 -14.44 28.31
CA ARG A 11 6.79 -13.29 27.51
C ARG A 11 7.85 -12.55 26.68
N LYS A 12 8.60 -13.29 25.85
CA LYS A 12 9.10 -12.70 24.61
C LYS A 12 7.89 -12.46 23.70
N LYS A 13 7.31 -11.25 23.73
CA LYS A 13 6.29 -10.83 22.76
C LYS A 13 6.81 -11.14 21.36
N ALA A 14 6.10 -11.96 20.60
CA ALA A 14 6.46 -12.26 19.22
C ALA A 14 6.60 -10.93 18.47
N ARG A 15 7.77 -10.68 17.88
CA ARG A 15 8.00 -9.50 17.05
C ARG A 15 7.00 -9.56 15.91
N LYS A 16 6.05 -8.61 15.86
CA LYS A 16 5.12 -8.48 14.73
C LYS A 16 5.96 -8.34 13.45
N LYS A 17 5.74 -9.22 12.46
CA LYS A 17 6.32 -9.05 11.12
C LYS A 17 5.92 -7.65 10.65
N LYS A 18 6.91 -6.79 10.40
CA LYS A 18 6.65 -5.51 9.73
C LYS A 18 6.06 -5.86 8.37
N ARG A 19 4.83 -5.39 8.10
CA ARG A 19 4.26 -5.47 6.76
C ARG A 19 5.26 -4.82 5.81
N GLY A 20 5.61 -5.51 4.73
CA GLY A 20 6.44 -4.92 3.68
C GLY A 20 5.76 -3.63 3.24
N LYS A 21 6.52 -2.54 3.10
CA LYS A 21 5.99 -1.34 2.44
C LYS A 21 5.67 -1.80 1.01
N GLU A 22 4.39 -1.83 0.65
CA GLU A 22 3.99 -2.01 -0.75
C GLU A 22 4.61 -0.86 -1.53
N ARG A 23 5.68 -1.15 -2.26
CA ARG A 23 6.38 -0.17 -3.09
C ARG A 23 5.71 -0.22 -4.46
N LEU A 24 4.60 0.49 -4.59
CA LEU A 24 4.08 0.84 -5.90
C LEU A 24 5.16 1.67 -6.60
N THR A 25 5.53 1.28 -7.81
CA THR A 25 6.40 2.09 -8.67
C THR A 25 5.64 3.33 -9.14
N GLU A 26 6.35 4.33 -9.68
CA GLU A 26 5.68 5.50 -10.27
C GLU A 26 4.71 5.11 -11.40
N ARG A 27 5.03 4.04 -12.13
CA ARG A 27 4.15 3.50 -13.17
C ARG A 27 2.88 2.92 -12.56
N ASP A 28 3.00 2.12 -11.51
CA ASP A 28 1.85 1.52 -10.83
C ASP A 28 0.94 2.61 -10.23
N LEU A 29 1.54 3.65 -9.65
CA LEU A 29 0.81 4.81 -9.17
C LEU A 29 0.08 5.54 -10.30
N LYS A 30 0.74 5.79 -11.43
CA LYS A 30 0.12 6.44 -12.60
C LYS A 30 -1.06 5.62 -13.14
N GLU A 31 -0.90 4.31 -13.24
CA GLU A 31 -1.94 3.41 -13.73
C GLU A 31 -3.14 3.34 -12.77
N LEU A 32 -2.86 3.19 -11.47
CA LEU A 32 -3.86 3.17 -10.40
C LEU A 32 -4.65 4.48 -10.35
N MET A 33 -3.95 5.62 -10.46
CA MET A 33 -4.56 6.95 -10.48
C MET A 33 -5.18 7.30 -11.84
N GLY A 34 -5.09 6.42 -12.84
CA GLY A 34 -5.63 6.63 -14.17
C GLY A 34 -4.97 7.79 -14.94
N VAL A 35 -3.73 8.14 -14.58
CA VAL A 35 -2.96 9.18 -15.24
C VAL A 35 -2.70 8.75 -16.69
N GLY A 36 -3.18 9.55 -17.64
CA GLY A 36 -3.08 9.27 -19.07
C GLY A 36 -4.25 8.49 -19.67
N ARG A 37 -5.31 8.19 -18.90
CA ARG A 37 -6.54 7.65 -19.49
C ARG A 37 -7.20 8.70 -20.41
N PRO A 38 -7.66 8.32 -21.62
CA PRO A 38 -8.36 9.24 -22.50
C PRO A 38 -9.64 9.72 -21.83
N VAL A 39 -9.83 11.04 -21.79
CA VAL A 39 -11.04 11.66 -21.23
C VAL A 39 -11.90 12.14 -22.39
N TYR A 40 -13.09 11.55 -22.52
CA TYR A 40 -14.09 12.00 -23.47
C TYR A 40 -14.92 13.13 -22.84
N ARG A 41 -15.05 14.24 -23.55
CA ARG A 41 -15.93 15.35 -23.18
C ARG A 41 -16.92 15.64 -24.29
N ARG A 42 -18.10 16.13 -23.92
CA ARG A 42 -19.06 16.67 -24.89
C ARG A 42 -18.58 18.06 -25.32
N GLY A 43 -18.32 18.22 -26.60
CA GLY A 43 -18.00 19.52 -27.19
C GLY A 43 -19.24 20.39 -27.40
N LYS A 44 -19.03 21.64 -27.79
CA LYS A 44 -20.11 22.51 -28.27
C LYS A 44 -20.70 21.85 -29.53
N GLY A 45 -21.96 21.41 -29.48
CA GLY A 45 -22.60 20.60 -30.53
C GLY A 45 -22.92 19.14 -30.13
N GLY A 46 -22.68 18.73 -28.88
CA GLY A 46 -23.19 17.48 -28.32
C GLY A 46 -22.41 16.21 -28.67
N ALA A 47 -21.56 16.26 -29.70
CA ALA A 47 -20.65 15.18 -30.06
C ALA A 47 -19.58 14.94 -28.97
N PHE A 48 -19.32 13.67 -28.66
CA PHE A 48 -18.20 13.29 -27.81
C PHE A 48 -16.88 13.42 -28.59
N ARG A 49 -15.91 14.09 -27.97
CA ARG A 49 -14.53 14.17 -28.48
C ARG A 49 -13.57 13.86 -27.34
N GLN A 50 -12.48 13.18 -27.67
CA GLN A 50 -11.36 13.05 -26.74
C GLN A 50 -10.74 14.44 -26.55
N ARG A 51 -10.46 14.81 -25.30
CA ARG A 51 -9.77 16.07 -24.97
C ARG A 51 -8.27 15.92 -25.18
#